data_AF-A0A9X9XH82-F1
#
_entry.id   AF-A0A9X9XH82-F1
#
_cell.length_a   1.000
_cell.length_b   1.000
_cell.length_c   1.000
_cell.angle_alpha   90.00
_cell.angle_beta   90.00
_cell.angle_gamma   90.00
#
_symmetry.space_group_name_H-M   'P 1'
#
loop_
_entity.id
_entity.type
_entity.pdbx_description
1 polymer ?
#
loop_
_entity_poly.entity_id
_entity_poly.type
_entity_poly.pdbx_seq_one_letter_code
_entity_poly.pdbx_strand_id
1 'polypeptide(L)'
;MAWIIHNYHISRSAGPIAARMAMRSPVPDLRAFFMEDSLEEYWHCDAFYFAGAGELALRPDMVKAYVPLAASTAFEDQALRTADEDWLGHLLIAYFQEASILFRDDSETFYDAVEEAYGIGGFFAGWRRHMTLDLDHGHADGLRSMFDSDAHIALPDLVRSFRSVQLAHFFLIRALDQIAVHADVVDALGARQPAAFIGSGGQTAPRVGETRCAGNQDEVCGRHLVAALGDASFLALANSRSHDDIVMAGRLAAAVSQMRDEYAPLVGTAKTIRDVGNPWIVAVRNFVVERSPKVSVVVELAGDLLAAAKGFDPNLKTSDLHRQLEHLATQLPHDRATIERAQLRELLTLARIGGVLQPLVLGGAPAAFTLPTHHAQA
;
A
#
# COMPACT_ATOMS: atom_id res chain seq x y z
N MET A 1 -4.09 29.14 -3.36
CA MET A 1 -5.12 28.10 -3.10
C MET A 1 -5.10 26.97 -4.13
N ALA A 2 -5.36 27.23 -5.43
CA ALA A 2 -5.35 26.17 -6.45
C ALA A 2 -4.04 25.37 -6.52
N TRP A 3 -2.90 26.04 -6.37
CA TRP A 3 -1.59 25.39 -6.30
C TRP A 3 -1.42 24.48 -5.06
N ILE A 4 -2.01 24.83 -3.91
CA ILE A 4 -1.97 23.99 -2.69
C ILE A 4 -2.78 22.71 -2.94
N ILE A 5 -4.00 22.84 -3.47
CA ILE A 5 -4.88 21.70 -3.79
C ILE A 5 -4.21 20.79 -4.81
N HIS A 6 -3.59 21.36 -5.85
CA HIS A 6 -2.82 20.62 -6.84
C HIS A 6 -1.73 19.75 -6.20
N ASN A 7 -0.82 20.36 -5.44
CA ASN A 7 0.30 19.64 -4.81
C ASN A 7 -0.19 18.60 -3.80
N TYR A 8 -1.26 18.89 -3.05
CA TYR A 8 -1.88 17.90 -2.18
C TYR A 8 -2.30 16.64 -2.97
N HIS A 9 -2.98 16.79 -4.11
CA HIS A 9 -3.42 15.62 -4.89
C HIS A 9 -2.26 14.86 -5.54
N ILE A 10 -1.24 15.57 -6.02
CA ILE A 10 -0.04 14.94 -6.58
C ILE A 10 0.69 14.13 -5.49
N SER A 11 0.99 14.75 -4.34
CA SER A 11 1.66 14.09 -3.21
C SER A 11 0.83 12.92 -2.68
N ARG A 12 -0.49 13.08 -2.54
CA ARG A 12 -1.38 11.99 -2.10
C ARG A 12 -1.29 10.75 -2.99
N SER A 13 -1.01 10.92 -4.29
CA SER A 13 -0.91 9.81 -5.23
C SER A 13 0.44 9.10 -5.23
N ALA A 14 1.49 9.68 -4.64
CA ALA A 14 2.85 9.15 -4.68
C ALA A 14 2.94 7.74 -4.06
N GLY A 15 2.47 7.56 -2.82
CA GLY A 15 2.46 6.26 -2.15
C GLY A 15 1.73 5.15 -2.94
N PRO A 16 0.49 5.37 -3.42
CA PRO A 16 -0.20 4.41 -4.30
C PRO A 16 0.54 4.09 -5.60
N ILE A 17 1.16 5.09 -6.24
CA ILE A 17 1.92 4.88 -7.47
C ILE A 17 3.17 4.03 -7.19
N ALA A 18 3.93 4.35 -6.14
CA ALA A 18 5.07 3.57 -5.69
C ALA A 18 4.65 2.13 -5.32
N ALA A 19 3.56 1.97 -4.57
CA ALA A 19 3.01 0.65 -4.25
C ALA A 19 2.61 -0.13 -5.51
N ARG A 20 2.16 0.56 -6.57
CA ARG A 20 1.87 -0.11 -7.85
C ARG A 20 3.12 -0.68 -8.47
N MET A 21 4.20 0.10 -8.51
CA MET A 21 5.49 -0.33 -9.00
C MET A 21 6.06 -1.48 -8.14
N ALA A 22 5.95 -1.39 -6.82
CA ALA A 22 6.34 -2.42 -5.87
C ALA A 22 5.68 -3.78 -6.18
N MET A 23 4.41 -3.76 -6.59
CA MET A 23 3.65 -4.98 -6.87
C MET A 23 3.80 -5.50 -8.30
N ARG A 24 4.16 -4.64 -9.26
CA ARG A 24 4.13 -4.97 -10.70
C ARG A 24 5.50 -5.08 -11.34
N SER A 25 6.52 -4.43 -10.78
CA SER A 25 7.85 -4.41 -11.41
C SER A 25 8.40 -5.84 -11.56
N PRO A 26 8.92 -6.18 -12.75
CA PRO A 26 9.61 -7.45 -12.93
C PRO A 26 10.98 -7.47 -12.23
N VAL A 27 11.54 -6.30 -11.92
CA VAL A 27 12.88 -6.12 -11.33
C VAL A 27 12.79 -6.21 -9.79
N PRO A 28 13.40 -7.21 -9.14
CA PRO A 28 13.31 -7.40 -7.69
C PRO A 28 13.77 -6.20 -6.86
N ASP A 29 14.88 -5.58 -7.24
CA ASP A 29 15.46 -4.46 -6.49
C ASP A 29 14.55 -3.23 -6.54
N LEU A 30 13.94 -2.97 -7.70
CA LEU A 30 12.91 -1.94 -7.82
C LEU A 30 11.68 -2.28 -6.97
N ARG A 31 11.26 -3.54 -6.89
CA ARG A 31 10.14 -3.90 -6.00
C ARG A 31 10.46 -3.58 -4.55
N ALA A 32 11.66 -3.91 -4.08
CA ALA A 32 12.09 -3.63 -2.72
C ALA A 32 12.15 -2.12 -2.45
N PHE A 33 12.82 -1.37 -3.33
CA PHE A 33 12.90 0.09 -3.22
C PHE A 33 11.51 0.73 -3.17
N PHE A 34 10.63 0.39 -4.10
CA PHE A 34 9.30 0.99 -4.16
C PHE A 34 8.35 0.51 -3.05
N MET A 35 8.63 -0.63 -2.39
CA MET A 35 7.94 -0.98 -1.15
C MET A 35 8.28 0.04 -0.06
N GLU A 36 9.56 0.31 0.17
CA GLU A 36 10.03 1.29 1.15
C GLU A 36 9.51 2.70 0.81
N ASP A 37 9.74 3.14 -0.42
CA ASP A 37 9.27 4.43 -0.95
C ASP A 37 7.76 4.63 -0.73
N SER A 38 6.94 3.61 -1.02
CA SER A 38 5.50 3.72 -0.80
C SER A 38 5.09 3.85 0.67
N LEU A 39 5.88 3.29 1.60
CA LEU A 39 5.66 3.44 3.05
C LEU A 39 6.10 4.81 3.56
N GLU A 40 7.06 5.44 2.90
CA GLU A 40 7.44 6.82 3.17
C GLU A 40 6.38 7.78 2.62
N GLU A 41 5.98 7.61 1.36
CA GLU A 41 5.15 8.57 0.63
C GLU A 41 3.66 8.61 1.04
N TYR A 42 3.07 7.50 1.51
CA TYR A 42 1.59 7.43 1.67
C TYR A 42 0.99 8.49 2.61
N TRP A 43 1.78 9.02 3.54
CA TRP A 43 1.36 10.01 4.54
C TRP A 43 1.99 11.39 4.34
N HIS A 44 2.81 11.59 3.30
CA HIS A 44 3.48 12.87 3.03
C HIS A 44 2.48 14.02 2.87
N CYS A 45 1.38 13.78 2.15
CA CYS A 45 0.31 14.75 1.99
C CYS A 45 -0.28 15.22 3.34
N ASP A 46 -0.29 14.33 4.35
CA ASP A 46 -0.78 14.64 5.69
C ASP A 46 0.21 15.49 6.50
N ALA A 47 1.50 15.15 6.41
CA ALA A 47 2.52 15.75 7.25
C ALA A 47 3.08 17.08 6.75
N PHE A 48 3.14 17.26 5.43
CA PHE A 48 3.86 18.38 4.82
C PHE A 48 2.95 19.32 4.06
N TYR A 49 1.91 18.79 3.42
CA TYR A 49 1.06 19.53 2.50
C TYR A 49 -0.30 19.94 3.10
N PHE A 50 -0.68 19.44 4.29
CA PHE A 50 -1.75 20.05 5.08
C PHE A 50 -1.25 21.31 5.77
N ALA A 51 -1.60 22.46 5.19
CA ALA A 51 -1.32 23.73 5.80
C ALA A 51 -2.33 24.07 6.89
N GLY A 52 -1.91 23.93 8.15
CA GLY A 52 -2.61 24.44 9.33
C GLY A 52 -2.39 25.94 9.56
N ALA A 53 -2.43 26.75 8.50
CA ALA A 53 -2.31 28.19 8.60
C ALA A 53 -3.72 28.79 8.70
N GLY A 54 -4.10 29.23 9.90
CA GLY A 54 -5.39 29.89 10.13
C GLY A 54 -5.57 31.16 9.27
N GLU A 55 -4.48 31.67 8.70
CA GLU A 55 -4.45 32.80 7.77
C GLU A 55 -5.05 32.47 6.39
N LEU A 56 -5.01 31.21 5.94
CA LEU A 56 -5.75 30.78 4.76
C LEU A 56 -7.06 30.12 5.22
N ALA A 57 -8.19 30.53 4.64
CA ALA A 57 -9.49 29.91 4.88
C ALA A 57 -9.63 28.49 4.26
N LEU A 58 -8.57 27.69 4.38
CA LEU A 58 -8.44 26.34 3.87
C LEU A 58 -8.43 25.36 5.03
N ARG A 59 -9.53 24.64 5.20
CA ARG A 59 -9.59 23.54 6.18
C ARG A 59 -9.14 22.23 5.53
N PRO A 60 -8.52 21.30 6.29
CA PRO A 60 -8.09 20.02 5.74
C PRO A 60 -9.21 19.23 5.04
N ASP A 61 -10.40 19.17 5.62
CA ASP A 61 -11.58 18.51 5.04
C ASP A 61 -11.98 19.11 3.69
N MET A 62 -11.82 20.43 3.52
CA MET A 62 -12.07 21.09 2.25
C MET A 62 -11.08 20.62 1.20
N VAL A 63 -9.78 20.66 1.48
CA VAL A 63 -8.73 20.22 0.54
C VAL A 63 -8.91 18.76 0.14
N LYS A 64 -9.26 17.87 1.09
CA LYS A 64 -9.58 16.45 0.80
C LYS A 64 -10.77 16.30 -0.14
N ALA A 65 -11.79 17.14 0.02
CA ALA A 65 -13.02 17.08 -0.75
C ALA A 65 -12.94 17.76 -2.12
N TYR A 66 -11.91 18.59 -2.38
CA TYR A 66 -11.79 19.31 -3.65
C TYR A 66 -11.64 18.34 -4.83
N VAL A 67 -12.32 18.65 -5.93
CA VAL A 67 -12.09 17.98 -7.21
C VAL A 67 -10.71 18.37 -7.76
N PRO A 68 -9.81 17.39 -8.02
CA PRO A 68 -8.50 17.68 -8.59
C PRO A 68 -8.58 18.41 -9.93
N LEU A 69 -7.50 19.08 -10.30
CA LEU A 69 -7.35 19.61 -11.66
C LEU A 69 -7.34 18.45 -12.66
N ALA A 70 -7.96 18.62 -13.82
CA ALA A 70 -7.98 17.57 -14.84
C ALA A 70 -6.57 17.14 -15.25
N ALA A 71 -5.62 18.08 -15.28
CA ALA A 71 -4.21 17.77 -15.53
C ALA A 71 -3.55 17.00 -14.38
N SER A 72 -3.92 17.26 -13.11
CA SER A 72 -3.48 16.44 -11.96
C SER A 72 -3.98 15.00 -12.07
N THR A 73 -5.26 14.82 -12.39
CA THR A 73 -5.83 13.47 -12.59
C THR A 73 -5.16 12.76 -13.77
N ALA A 74 -4.91 13.48 -14.88
CA ALA A 74 -4.22 12.92 -16.03
C ALA A 74 -2.77 12.51 -15.69
N PHE A 75 -2.06 13.28 -14.87
CA PHE A 75 -0.75 12.89 -14.36
C PHE A 75 -0.84 11.62 -13.50
N GLU A 76 -1.74 11.59 -12.51
CA GLU A 76 -1.93 10.44 -11.61
C GLU A 76 -2.22 9.16 -12.41
N ASP A 77 -3.17 9.22 -13.35
CA ASP A 77 -3.53 8.06 -14.17
C ASP A 77 -2.40 7.65 -15.12
N GLN A 78 -1.64 8.59 -15.68
CA GLN A 78 -0.48 8.28 -16.51
C GLN A 78 0.63 7.62 -15.68
N ALA A 79 0.90 8.10 -14.47
CA ALA A 79 1.92 7.54 -13.59
C ALA A 79 1.55 6.12 -13.14
N LEU A 80 0.29 5.88 -12.73
CA LEU A 80 -0.21 4.55 -12.39
C LEU A 80 -0.14 3.58 -13.57
N ARG A 81 -0.57 4.01 -14.75
CA ARG A 81 -0.45 3.20 -15.97
C ARG A 81 1.00 2.88 -16.30
N THR A 82 1.90 3.85 -16.16
CA THR A 82 3.32 3.64 -16.42
C THR A 82 3.90 2.63 -15.43
N ALA A 83 3.53 2.71 -14.14
CA ALA A 83 3.92 1.72 -13.13
C ALA A 83 3.39 0.30 -13.43
N ASP A 84 2.23 0.17 -14.09
CA ASP A 84 1.68 -1.12 -14.51
C ASP A 84 2.39 -1.72 -15.76
N GLU A 85 2.75 -0.88 -16.73
CA GLU A 85 3.12 -1.33 -18.09
C GLU A 85 4.59 -1.11 -18.47
N ASP A 86 5.31 -0.28 -17.71
CA ASP A 86 6.59 0.32 -18.12
C ASP A 86 7.45 0.70 -16.91
N TRP A 87 8.04 -0.33 -16.29
CA TRP A 87 8.87 -0.17 -15.08
C TRP A 87 9.99 0.85 -15.25
N LEU A 88 10.61 0.93 -16.44
CA LEU A 88 11.68 1.90 -16.72
C LEU A 88 11.11 3.31 -16.84
N GLY A 89 9.98 3.48 -17.51
CA GLY A 89 9.28 4.76 -17.59
C GLY A 89 8.90 5.27 -16.20
N HIS A 90 8.46 4.38 -15.31
CA HIS A 90 8.11 4.76 -13.95
C HIS A 90 9.35 5.14 -13.12
N LEU A 91 10.44 4.36 -13.21
CA LEU A 91 11.72 4.71 -12.57
C LEU A 91 12.23 6.09 -13.02
N LEU A 92 12.10 6.41 -14.31
CA LEU A 92 12.46 7.73 -14.84
C LEU A 92 11.54 8.86 -14.34
N ILE A 93 10.23 8.61 -14.19
CA ILE A 93 9.29 9.57 -13.59
C ILE A 93 9.68 9.84 -12.14
N ALA A 94 9.84 8.79 -11.33
CA ALA A 94 10.24 8.91 -9.92
C ALA A 94 11.58 9.65 -9.79
N TYR A 95 12.58 9.27 -10.60
CA TYR A 95 13.88 9.95 -10.59
C TYR A 95 13.76 11.44 -10.91
N PHE A 96 12.92 11.82 -11.88
CA PHE A 96 12.70 13.23 -12.18
C PHE A 96 12.04 13.98 -11.01
N GLN A 97 11.06 13.37 -10.34
CA GLN A 97 10.39 13.97 -9.20
C GLN A 97 11.37 14.20 -8.04
N GLU A 98 12.18 13.20 -7.71
CA GLU A 98 13.17 13.31 -6.62
C GLU A 98 14.37 14.20 -6.98
N ALA A 99 14.86 14.15 -8.22
CA ALA A 99 15.96 15.00 -8.68
C ALA A 99 15.57 16.49 -8.75
N SER A 100 14.27 16.82 -8.60
CA SER A 100 13.82 18.21 -8.49
C SER A 100 14.36 18.92 -7.25
N ILE A 101 14.91 18.19 -6.26
CA ILE A 101 15.64 18.76 -5.12
C ILE A 101 16.81 19.65 -5.54
N LEU A 102 17.33 19.50 -6.76
CA LEU A 102 18.34 20.40 -7.34
C LEU A 102 17.86 21.86 -7.45
N PHE A 103 16.54 22.10 -7.43
CA PHE A 103 15.92 23.42 -7.45
C PHE A 103 15.50 23.91 -6.05
N ARG A 104 16.06 23.34 -4.98
CA ARG A 104 15.72 23.70 -3.60
C ARG A 104 15.87 25.20 -3.33
N ASP A 105 17.00 25.79 -3.66
CA ASP A 105 17.29 27.20 -3.36
C ASP A 105 16.28 28.15 -4.06
N ASP A 106 15.93 27.82 -5.31
CA ASP A 106 14.90 28.52 -6.07
C ASP A 106 13.51 28.35 -5.43
N SER A 107 13.22 27.16 -4.91
CA SER A 107 11.95 26.85 -4.23
C SER A 107 11.83 27.56 -2.88
N GLU A 108 12.90 27.60 -2.08
CA GLU A 108 12.95 28.36 -0.83
C GLU A 108 12.75 29.86 -1.08
N THR A 109 13.42 30.41 -2.09
CA THR A 109 13.24 31.81 -2.52
C THR A 109 11.80 32.09 -2.93
N PHE A 110 11.19 31.19 -3.70
CA PHE A 110 9.79 31.31 -4.09
C PHE A 110 8.84 31.27 -2.88
N TYR A 111 9.05 30.35 -1.93
CA TYR A 111 8.23 30.23 -0.73
C TYR A 111 8.33 31.47 0.15
N ASP A 112 9.52 32.02 0.35
CA ASP A 112 9.72 33.27 1.10
C ASP A 112 8.94 34.43 0.45
N ALA A 113 9.04 34.56 -0.88
CA ALA A 113 8.31 35.61 -1.62
C ALA A 113 6.79 35.45 -1.51
N VAL A 114 6.26 34.22 -1.53
CA VAL A 114 4.82 33.96 -1.35
C VAL A 114 4.38 34.22 0.09
N GLU A 115 5.17 33.81 1.09
CA GLU A 115 4.87 34.10 2.50
C GLU A 115 4.81 35.60 2.78
N GLU A 116 5.76 36.36 2.24
CA GLU A 116 5.79 37.82 2.35
C GLU A 116 4.60 38.45 1.64
N ALA A 117 4.34 38.10 0.38
CA ALA A 117 3.30 38.71 -0.44
C ALA A 117 1.88 38.51 0.13
N TYR A 118 1.63 37.36 0.76
CA TYR A 118 0.31 37.02 1.32
C TYR A 118 0.23 37.19 2.85
N GLY A 119 1.32 37.55 3.53
CA GLY A 119 1.35 37.71 4.98
C GLY A 119 1.12 36.39 5.74
N ILE A 120 1.61 35.27 5.19
CA ILE A 120 1.41 33.90 5.70
C ILE A 120 2.72 33.29 6.21
N GLY A 121 3.50 34.06 6.97
CA GLY A 121 4.83 33.65 7.43
C GLY A 121 4.87 32.25 8.07
N GLY A 122 5.79 31.41 7.63
CA GLY A 122 5.96 30.03 8.12
C GLY A 122 5.01 29.00 7.51
N PHE A 123 4.12 29.40 6.60
CA PHE A 123 3.19 28.50 5.90
C PHE A 123 3.89 27.30 5.23
N PHE A 124 5.04 27.52 4.58
CA PHE A 124 5.78 26.47 3.88
C PHE A 124 6.76 25.71 4.77
N ALA A 125 6.71 25.84 6.10
CA ALA A 125 7.62 25.11 6.99
C ALA A 125 7.54 23.58 6.79
N GLY A 126 6.34 23.04 6.57
CA GLY A 126 6.15 21.61 6.25
C GLY A 126 6.79 21.21 4.91
N TRP A 127 6.68 22.07 3.90
CA TRP A 127 7.22 21.82 2.56
C TRP A 127 8.75 21.87 2.57
N ARG A 128 9.34 22.85 3.28
CA ARG A 128 10.79 22.92 3.50
C ARG A 128 11.31 21.69 4.25
N ARG A 129 10.52 21.18 5.21
CA ARG A 129 10.85 19.94 5.92
C ARG A 129 10.83 18.72 5.00
N HIS A 130 9.85 18.61 4.10
CA HIS A 130 9.81 17.54 3.09
C HIS A 130 11.08 17.56 2.23
N MET A 131 11.41 18.72 1.62
CA MET A 131 12.64 18.85 0.81
C MET A 131 13.91 18.47 1.59
N THR A 132 13.95 18.75 2.89
CA THR A 132 15.08 18.37 3.75
C THR A 132 15.12 16.85 3.95
N LEU A 133 13.97 16.20 4.15
CA LEU A 133 13.90 14.75 4.29
C LEU A 133 14.32 14.04 2.99
N ASP A 134 13.84 14.50 1.83
CA ASP A 134 14.22 13.93 0.52
C ASP A 134 15.75 13.99 0.31
N LEU A 135 16.37 15.10 0.74
CA LEU A 135 17.83 15.27 0.71
C LEU A 135 18.53 14.32 1.69
N ASP A 136 18.06 14.25 2.94
CA ASP A 136 18.68 13.45 4.00
C ASP A 136 18.59 11.95 3.71
N HIS A 137 17.51 11.49 3.10
CA HIS A 137 17.31 10.10 2.69
C HIS A 137 17.97 9.76 1.34
N GLY A 138 18.35 10.77 0.56
CA GLY A 138 19.04 10.58 -0.72
C GLY A 138 18.20 9.81 -1.75
N HIS A 139 16.87 10.02 -1.79
CA HIS A 139 15.97 9.30 -2.70
C HIS A 139 16.41 9.38 -4.16
N ALA A 140 16.83 10.57 -4.59
CA ALA A 140 17.36 10.78 -5.94
C ALA A 140 18.62 9.94 -6.22
N ASP A 141 19.50 9.78 -5.24
CA ASP A 141 20.71 8.95 -5.35
C ASP A 141 20.36 7.46 -5.34
N GLY A 142 19.40 7.05 -4.50
CA GLY A 142 18.84 5.70 -4.47
C GLY A 142 18.28 5.30 -5.84
N LEU A 143 17.40 6.14 -6.40
CA LEU A 143 16.84 5.96 -7.75
C LEU A 143 17.92 5.99 -8.83
N ARG A 144 18.90 6.88 -8.71
CA ARG A 144 20.02 6.95 -9.66
C ARG A 144 20.80 5.64 -9.70
N SER A 145 21.10 5.06 -8.54
CA SER A 145 21.84 3.80 -8.45
C SER A 145 21.13 2.63 -9.15
N MET A 146 19.80 2.68 -9.25
CA MET A 146 19.02 1.65 -9.97
C MET A 146 19.25 1.69 -11.49
N PHE A 147 19.76 2.80 -12.04
CA PHE A 147 20.18 2.87 -13.43
C PHE A 147 21.56 2.24 -13.69
N ASP A 148 22.37 2.03 -12.64
CA ASP A 148 23.71 1.43 -12.75
C ASP A 148 23.67 -0.10 -12.95
N SER A 149 22.52 -0.65 -13.35
CA SER A 149 22.33 -2.07 -13.63
C SER A 149 22.99 -2.50 -14.96
N ASP A 150 23.50 -3.73 -15.02
CA ASP A 150 23.96 -4.37 -16.26
C ASP A 150 22.80 -4.78 -17.20
N ALA A 151 21.58 -4.33 -16.95
CA ALA A 151 20.42 -4.70 -17.74
C ALA A 151 20.51 -4.13 -19.17
N HIS A 152 20.44 -5.00 -20.17
CA HIS A 152 20.35 -4.59 -21.56
C HIS A 152 18.89 -4.21 -21.91
N ILE A 153 18.67 -2.93 -22.19
CA ILE A 153 17.36 -2.39 -22.58
C ILE A 153 17.33 -2.20 -24.09
N ALA A 154 16.34 -2.79 -24.76
CA ALA A 154 16.16 -2.59 -26.19
C ALA A 154 15.79 -1.13 -26.49
N LEU A 155 16.39 -0.55 -27.53
CA LEU A 155 16.13 0.85 -27.90
C LEU A 155 14.63 1.18 -28.08
N PRO A 156 13.78 0.33 -28.70
CA PRO A 156 12.35 0.60 -28.79
C PRO A 156 11.66 0.73 -27.43
N ASP A 157 12.06 -0.06 -26.43
CA ASP A 157 11.53 0.02 -25.07
C ASP A 157 11.96 1.31 -24.38
N LEU A 158 13.24 1.68 -24.51
CA LEU A 158 13.74 2.96 -23.98
C LEU A 158 12.97 4.17 -24.56
N VAL A 159 12.74 4.18 -25.88
CA VAL A 159 11.97 5.24 -26.55
C VAL A 159 10.53 5.27 -26.06
N ARG A 160 9.90 4.11 -25.81
CA ARG A 160 8.56 4.03 -25.22
C ARG A 160 8.55 4.62 -23.81
N SER A 161 9.52 4.28 -22.96
CA SER A 161 9.65 4.81 -21.61
C SER A 161 9.82 6.34 -21.59
N PHE A 162 10.65 6.89 -22.47
CA PHE A 162 10.77 8.35 -22.58
C PHE A 162 9.47 9.04 -23.00
N ARG A 163 8.65 8.42 -23.85
CA ARG A 163 7.33 8.97 -24.21
C ARG A 163 6.37 8.94 -23.02
N SER A 164 6.38 7.87 -22.23
CA SER A 164 5.59 7.77 -20.99
C SER A 164 5.95 8.90 -20.01
N VAL A 165 7.26 9.12 -19.81
CA VAL A 165 7.80 10.20 -18.96
C VAL A 165 7.42 11.58 -19.50
N GLN A 166 7.61 11.81 -20.80
CA GLN A 166 7.26 13.07 -21.44
C GLN A 166 5.77 13.41 -21.26
N LEU A 167 4.89 12.41 -21.36
CA LEU A 167 3.46 12.61 -21.18
C LEU A 167 3.11 12.93 -19.72
N ALA A 168 3.75 12.27 -18.75
CA ALA A 168 3.59 12.61 -17.34
C ALA A 168 4.03 14.06 -17.06
N HIS A 169 5.20 14.47 -17.54
CA HIS A 169 5.70 15.85 -17.36
C HIS A 169 4.82 16.87 -18.08
N PHE A 170 4.31 16.54 -19.26
CA PHE A 170 3.35 17.38 -19.96
C PHE A 170 2.13 17.67 -19.07
N PHE A 171 1.58 16.66 -18.38
CA PHE A 171 0.45 16.88 -17.48
C PHE A 171 0.80 17.72 -16.25
N LEU A 172 1.99 17.59 -15.66
CA LEU A 172 2.44 18.49 -14.58
C LEU A 172 2.49 19.94 -15.04
N ILE A 173 3.08 20.19 -16.22
CA ILE A 173 3.15 21.54 -16.80
C ILE A 173 1.74 22.08 -17.10
N ARG A 174 0.85 21.25 -17.66
CA ARG A 174 -0.55 21.65 -17.93
C ARG A 174 -1.34 21.93 -16.66
N ALA A 175 -0.98 21.32 -15.53
CA ALA A 175 -1.61 21.66 -14.27
C ALA A 175 -1.23 23.08 -13.82
N LEU A 176 0.01 23.53 -14.05
CA LEU A 176 0.43 24.91 -13.81
C LEU A 176 -0.33 25.91 -14.70
N ASP A 177 -0.50 25.58 -15.99
CA ASP A 177 -1.34 26.39 -16.89
C ASP A 177 -2.79 26.49 -16.37
N GLN A 178 -3.37 25.38 -15.91
CA GLN A 178 -4.72 25.37 -15.34
C GLN A 178 -4.79 26.20 -14.05
N ILE A 179 -3.77 26.12 -13.18
CA ILE A 179 -3.69 26.94 -11.97
C ILE A 179 -3.70 28.43 -12.33
N ALA A 180 -2.92 28.84 -13.32
CA ALA A 180 -2.87 30.23 -13.77
C ALA A 180 -4.25 30.72 -14.26
N VAL A 181 -4.92 29.94 -15.11
CA VAL A 181 -6.28 30.25 -15.59
C VAL A 181 -7.30 30.29 -14.45
N HIS A 182 -7.18 29.41 -13.45
CA HIS A 182 -8.09 29.39 -12.30
C HIS A 182 -7.82 30.50 -11.28
N ALA A 183 -6.59 31.03 -11.21
CA ALA A 183 -6.27 32.18 -10.36
C ALA A 183 -7.02 33.45 -10.84
N ASP A 184 -7.28 33.56 -12.14
CA ASP A 184 -7.98 34.70 -12.74
C ASP A 184 -9.52 34.68 -12.52
N VAL A 185 -10.07 33.55 -12.05
CA VAL A 185 -11.51 33.38 -11.83
C VAL A 185 -11.78 33.16 -10.35
N VAL A 186 -11.94 34.25 -9.60
CA VAL A 186 -12.11 34.30 -8.13
C VAL A 186 -13.25 33.38 -7.62
N ASP A 187 -14.28 33.11 -8.42
CA ASP A 187 -15.43 32.25 -8.09
C ASP A 187 -15.23 30.75 -8.40
N ALA A 188 -14.18 30.35 -9.15
CA ALA A 188 -14.04 28.99 -9.68
C ALA A 188 -13.74 27.92 -8.62
N LEU A 189 -13.27 28.32 -7.43
CA LEU A 189 -12.98 27.40 -6.33
C LEU A 189 -14.26 27.01 -5.56
N GLY A 190 -15.27 27.88 -5.50
CA GLY A 190 -16.56 27.56 -4.89
C GLY A 190 -17.35 26.47 -5.64
N ALA A 191 -17.07 26.27 -6.93
CA ALA A 191 -17.82 25.36 -7.81
C ALA A 191 -17.33 23.90 -7.83
N ARG A 192 -16.33 23.54 -7.01
CA ARG A 192 -15.69 22.21 -7.02
C ARG A 192 -15.96 21.37 -5.77
N GLN A 193 -17.07 21.63 -5.08
CA GLN A 193 -17.54 20.73 -4.04
C GLN A 193 -18.17 19.48 -4.67
N PRO A 194 -17.91 18.28 -4.15
CA PRO A 194 -18.48 17.06 -4.67
C PRO A 194 -20.01 17.06 -4.45
N ALA A 195 -20.75 16.55 -5.43
CA ALA A 195 -22.17 16.28 -5.24
C ALA A 195 -22.34 15.29 -4.07
N ALA A 196 -23.25 15.61 -3.13
CA ALA A 196 -23.50 14.80 -1.95
C ALA A 196 -23.78 13.34 -2.34
N PHE A 197 -22.95 12.42 -1.85
CA PHE A 197 -23.07 11.00 -2.13
C PHE A 197 -24.26 10.41 -1.35
N ILE A 198 -25.30 9.98 -2.06
CA ILE A 198 -26.48 9.31 -1.46
C ILE A 198 -26.14 7.82 -1.30
N GLY A 199 -25.86 7.40 -0.07
CA GLY A 199 -25.66 5.99 0.26
C GLY A 199 -26.97 5.20 0.28
N SER A 200 -27.03 4.10 -0.48
CA SER A 200 -28.13 3.13 -0.46
C SER A 200 -27.91 2.07 0.63
N GLY A 201 -28.86 1.94 1.56
CA GLY A 201 -28.83 0.98 2.66
C GLY A 201 -29.01 -0.49 2.26
N GLY A 202 -28.53 -1.39 3.13
CA GLY A 202 -28.62 -2.84 2.95
C GLY A 202 -28.62 -3.59 4.29
N GLN A 203 -29.41 -4.67 4.34
CA GLN A 203 -29.88 -5.40 5.52
C GLN A 203 -28.84 -6.29 6.23
N THR A 204 -29.15 -6.62 7.50
CA THR A 204 -28.39 -7.48 8.41
C THR A 204 -28.71 -8.98 8.27
N ALA A 205 -27.70 -9.85 8.45
CA ALA A 205 -27.84 -11.31 8.60
C ALA A 205 -26.75 -11.87 9.58
N PRO A 206 -26.89 -13.12 10.09
CA PRO A 206 -26.62 -13.45 11.50
C PRO A 206 -25.20 -13.98 11.82
N ARG A 207 -24.87 -13.96 13.13
CA ARG A 207 -23.61 -14.46 13.74
C ARG A 207 -23.53 -15.99 13.78
N VAL A 208 -22.38 -16.54 13.41
CA VAL A 208 -22.03 -17.97 13.55
C VAL A 208 -20.78 -18.11 14.42
N GLY A 209 -20.79 -19.12 15.31
CA GLY A 209 -19.92 -19.28 16.46
C GLY A 209 -18.50 -19.80 16.19
N GLU A 210 -17.66 -19.63 17.20
CA GLU A 210 -16.22 -19.94 17.21
C GLU A 210 -15.93 -21.45 17.38
N THR A 211 -14.87 -21.91 16.73
CA THR A 211 -14.24 -23.21 17.01
C THR A 211 -12.74 -23.01 17.09
N ARG A 212 -12.11 -23.51 18.16
CA ARG A 212 -10.66 -23.49 18.40
C ARG A 212 -10.02 -24.81 17.95
N CYS A 213 -8.82 -24.75 17.38
CA CYS A 213 -7.93 -25.89 17.14
C CYS A 213 -6.47 -25.46 17.42
N ALA A 214 -5.64 -26.42 17.84
CA ALA A 214 -4.27 -26.23 18.29
C ALA A 214 -3.30 -27.20 17.60
N GLY A 215 -2.08 -26.74 17.27
CA GLY A 215 -0.89 -27.57 17.15
C GLY A 215 0.14 -27.19 16.07
N ASN A 216 1.31 -26.69 16.49
CA ASN A 216 2.69 -26.79 15.98
C ASN A 216 3.04 -26.77 14.47
N GLN A 217 2.10 -26.59 13.53
CA GLN A 217 2.35 -26.15 12.13
C GLN A 217 2.22 -24.62 11.97
N ASP A 218 2.07 -23.92 13.10
CA ASP A 218 1.53 -22.56 13.19
C ASP A 218 2.52 -21.48 12.71
N GLU A 219 3.83 -21.74 12.77
CA GLU A 219 4.86 -20.72 12.47
C GLU A 219 5.13 -20.54 10.96
N VAL A 220 5.08 -21.62 10.17
CA VAL A 220 5.29 -21.55 8.70
C VAL A 220 4.04 -20.99 8.02
N CYS A 221 2.85 -21.47 8.42
CA CYS A 221 1.57 -20.93 7.96
C CYS A 221 1.41 -19.46 8.33
N GLY A 222 1.79 -19.06 9.56
CA GLY A 222 1.79 -17.67 9.99
C GLY A 222 2.69 -16.78 9.14
N ARG A 223 3.91 -17.22 8.78
CA ARG A 223 4.85 -16.44 7.95
C ARG A 223 4.33 -16.19 6.53
N HIS A 224 3.84 -17.23 5.86
CA HIS A 224 3.30 -17.06 4.51
C HIS A 224 2.03 -16.22 4.49
N LEU A 225 1.23 -16.31 5.55
CA LEU A 225 0.05 -15.48 5.72
C LEU A 225 0.43 -14.01 5.94
N VAL A 226 1.44 -13.71 6.77
CA VAL A 226 1.97 -12.35 6.94
C VAL A 226 2.52 -11.82 5.62
N ALA A 227 3.24 -12.63 4.85
CA ALA A 227 3.70 -12.24 3.52
C ALA A 227 2.54 -11.98 2.55
N ALA A 228 1.52 -12.84 2.53
CA ALA A 228 0.33 -12.67 1.71
C ALA A 228 -0.47 -11.42 2.10
N LEU A 229 -0.56 -11.13 3.41
CA LEU A 229 -1.16 -9.90 3.91
C LEU A 229 -0.34 -8.69 3.49
N GLY A 230 1.00 -8.75 3.54
CA GLY A 230 1.86 -7.67 3.09
C GLY A 230 1.60 -7.35 1.62
N ASP A 231 1.67 -8.36 0.75
CA ASP A 231 1.36 -8.23 -0.67
C ASP A 231 -0.04 -7.65 -0.91
N ALA A 232 -1.03 -8.12 -0.15
CA ALA A 232 -2.40 -7.65 -0.25
C ALA A 232 -2.58 -6.20 0.23
N SER A 233 -1.86 -5.78 1.27
CA SER A 233 -1.88 -4.41 1.79
C SER A 233 -1.26 -3.43 0.79
N PHE A 234 -0.13 -3.78 0.18
CA PHE A 234 0.46 -2.99 -0.91
C PHE A 234 -0.44 -2.97 -2.14
N LEU A 235 -1.10 -4.09 -2.49
CA LEU A 235 -2.06 -4.11 -3.59
C LEU A 235 -3.28 -3.23 -3.29
N ALA A 236 -3.77 -3.22 -2.06
CA ALA A 236 -4.86 -2.33 -1.65
C ALA A 236 -4.44 -0.86 -1.70
N LEU A 237 -3.23 -0.53 -1.23
CA LEU A 237 -2.66 0.81 -1.34
C LEU A 237 -2.54 1.23 -2.81
N ALA A 238 -2.00 0.36 -3.66
CA ALA A 238 -1.83 0.60 -5.09
C ALA A 238 -3.16 0.84 -5.83
N ASN A 239 -4.29 0.36 -5.31
CA ASN A 239 -5.63 0.57 -5.87
C ASN A 239 -6.42 1.68 -5.16
N SER A 240 -5.87 2.24 -4.08
CA SER A 240 -6.55 3.28 -3.31
C SER A 240 -6.50 4.61 -4.05
N ARG A 241 -7.64 5.30 -4.09
CA ARG A 241 -7.80 6.59 -4.77
C ARG A 241 -8.35 7.68 -3.88
N SER A 242 -8.95 7.34 -2.74
CA SER A 242 -9.41 8.31 -1.74
C SER A 242 -8.32 8.49 -0.69
N HIS A 243 -8.26 9.67 -0.07
CA HIS A 243 -7.24 9.94 0.94
C HIS A 243 -7.31 8.96 2.12
N ASP A 244 -8.52 8.72 2.65
CA ASP A 244 -8.70 7.84 3.81
C ASP A 244 -8.32 6.38 3.48
N ASP A 245 -8.67 5.90 2.27
CA ASP A 245 -8.26 4.56 1.82
C ASP A 245 -6.73 4.45 1.73
N ILE A 246 -6.07 5.47 1.18
CA ILE A 246 -4.60 5.51 1.03
C ILE A 246 -3.93 5.47 2.41
N VAL A 247 -4.36 6.33 3.34
CA VAL A 247 -3.78 6.39 4.70
C VAL A 247 -4.01 5.07 5.43
N MET A 248 -5.20 4.49 5.33
CA MET A 248 -5.53 3.23 5.97
C MET A 248 -4.73 2.05 5.38
N ALA A 249 -4.64 1.96 4.05
CA ALA A 249 -3.88 0.92 3.37
C ALA A 249 -2.38 1.03 3.64
N GLY A 250 -1.83 2.25 3.62
CA GLY A 250 -0.43 2.52 3.94
C GLY A 250 -0.06 2.16 5.37
N ARG A 251 -0.89 2.53 6.35
CA ARG A 251 -0.70 2.11 7.75
C ARG A 251 -0.73 0.59 7.91
N LEU A 252 -1.65 -0.08 7.22
CA LEU A 252 -1.73 -1.53 7.23
C LEU A 252 -0.47 -2.16 6.60
N ALA A 253 -0.02 -1.65 5.44
CA ALA A 253 1.19 -2.11 4.78
C ALA A 253 2.43 -1.91 5.66
N ALA A 254 2.57 -0.77 6.34
CA ALA A 254 3.64 -0.48 7.27
C ALA A 254 3.63 -1.47 8.46
N ALA A 255 2.47 -1.65 9.09
CA ALA A 255 2.32 -2.54 10.23
C ALA A 255 2.65 -4.00 9.88
N VAL A 256 2.20 -4.49 8.72
CA VAL A 256 2.47 -5.86 8.27
C VAL A 256 3.93 -6.02 7.80
N SER A 257 4.54 -4.98 7.23
CA SER A 257 5.97 -5.00 6.85
C SER A 257 6.86 -5.11 8.09
N GLN A 258 6.56 -4.35 9.15
CA GLN A 258 7.26 -4.48 10.43
C GLN A 258 7.17 -5.90 10.99
N MET A 259 5.99 -6.54 10.92
CA MET A 259 5.86 -7.93 11.33
C MET A 259 6.75 -8.85 10.49
N ARG A 260 6.74 -8.69 9.17
CA ARG A 260 7.54 -9.51 8.26
C ARG A 260 9.02 -9.48 8.64
N ASP A 261 9.55 -8.30 8.98
CA ASP A 261 10.95 -8.14 9.40
C ASP A 261 11.24 -8.81 10.74
N GLU A 262 10.30 -8.76 11.69
CA GLU A 262 10.40 -9.50 12.96
C GLU A 262 10.42 -11.02 12.74
N TYR A 263 9.72 -11.53 11.71
CA TYR A 263 9.70 -12.95 11.35
C TYR A 263 10.83 -13.39 10.39
N ALA A 264 11.56 -12.46 9.76
CA ALA A 264 12.60 -12.74 8.77
C ALA A 264 13.82 -13.53 9.31
N PRO A 265 14.37 -13.27 10.52
CA PRO A 265 15.53 -13.99 11.06
C PRO A 265 15.32 -15.50 11.25
N LEU A 266 14.07 -15.95 11.33
CA LEU A 266 13.70 -17.35 11.54
C LEU A 266 13.72 -18.19 10.25
N VAL A 267 14.03 -17.58 9.09
CA VAL A 267 14.03 -18.20 7.75
C VAL A 267 15.43 -18.70 7.34
N GLY A 268 16.48 -18.34 8.07
CA GLY A 268 17.88 -18.58 7.75
C GLY A 268 18.43 -20.00 7.92
N THR A 269 17.60 -21.06 7.91
CA THR A 269 18.14 -22.44 7.86
C THR A 269 17.53 -23.21 6.70
N ALA A 270 18.39 -23.82 5.88
CA ALA A 270 18.13 -24.43 4.58
C ALA A 270 17.08 -25.58 4.51
N LYS A 271 16.22 -25.74 5.52
CA LYS A 271 15.10 -26.69 5.55
C LYS A 271 13.79 -26.14 4.98
N THR A 272 13.64 -24.81 4.87
CA THR A 272 12.41 -24.11 4.43
C THR A 272 12.14 -24.19 2.92
N ILE A 273 13.09 -24.67 2.11
CA ILE A 273 12.91 -24.81 0.65
C ILE A 273 11.87 -25.89 0.30
N ARG A 274 11.56 -26.83 1.21
CA ARG A 274 10.45 -27.79 1.02
C ARG A 274 9.06 -27.18 1.22
N ASP A 275 8.94 -26.00 1.83
CA ASP A 275 7.65 -25.37 2.15
C ASP A 275 7.11 -24.46 1.03
N VAL A 276 7.95 -24.09 0.05
CA VAL A 276 7.54 -23.39 -1.19
C VAL A 276 6.63 -24.27 -2.07
N GLY A 277 6.52 -25.56 -1.76
CA GLY A 277 5.70 -26.53 -2.50
C GLY A 277 4.30 -26.78 -1.94
N ASN A 278 3.85 -26.11 -0.87
CA ASN A 278 2.50 -26.34 -0.35
C ASN A 278 1.45 -25.58 -1.20
N PRO A 279 0.64 -26.28 -2.03
CA PRO A 279 -0.31 -25.64 -2.94
C PRO A 279 -1.38 -24.84 -2.20
N TRP A 280 -1.68 -25.17 -0.93
CA TRP A 280 -2.66 -24.44 -0.13
C TRP A 280 -2.15 -23.07 0.32
N ILE A 281 -0.86 -22.97 0.63
CA ILE A 281 -0.25 -21.69 1.00
C ILE A 281 -0.27 -20.75 -0.21
N VAL A 282 0.06 -21.28 -1.40
CA VAL A 282 -0.04 -20.55 -2.67
C VAL A 282 -1.50 -20.17 -2.95
N ALA A 283 -2.46 -21.07 -2.72
CA ALA A 283 -3.88 -20.80 -2.92
C ALA A 283 -4.42 -19.72 -1.97
N VAL A 284 -4.04 -19.74 -0.68
CA VAL A 284 -4.42 -18.71 0.29
C VAL A 284 -3.81 -17.38 -0.10
N ARG A 285 -2.52 -17.34 -0.46
CA ARG A 285 -1.87 -16.11 -0.92
C ARG A 285 -2.57 -15.54 -2.17
N ASN A 286 -2.79 -16.37 -3.18
CA ASN A 286 -3.49 -15.96 -4.39
C ASN A 286 -4.91 -15.49 -4.08
N PHE A 287 -5.64 -16.19 -3.22
CA PHE A 287 -6.99 -15.81 -2.83
C PHE A 287 -7.02 -14.46 -2.12
N VAL A 288 -6.14 -14.25 -1.13
CA VAL A 288 -6.02 -12.96 -0.42
C VAL A 288 -5.71 -11.88 -1.45
N VAL A 289 -4.66 -12.03 -2.26
CA VAL A 289 -4.28 -11.04 -3.27
C VAL A 289 -5.40 -10.75 -4.28
N GLU A 290 -6.07 -11.77 -4.81
CA GLU A 290 -7.18 -11.63 -5.78
C GLU A 290 -8.41 -10.94 -5.18
N ARG A 291 -8.68 -11.14 -3.89
CA ARG A 291 -9.83 -10.55 -3.19
C ARG A 291 -9.52 -9.25 -2.46
N SER A 292 -8.26 -8.81 -2.47
CA SER A 292 -7.79 -7.62 -1.76
C SER A 292 -7.62 -6.33 -2.58
N PRO A 293 -8.31 -6.06 -3.71
CA PRO A 293 -8.18 -4.74 -4.35
C PRO A 293 -8.82 -3.62 -3.51
N LYS A 294 -9.59 -3.95 -2.46
CA LYS A 294 -10.22 -2.98 -1.54
C LYS A 294 -9.59 -3.04 -0.16
N VAL A 295 -9.26 -1.87 0.38
CA VAL A 295 -8.67 -1.71 1.72
C VAL A 295 -9.52 -2.33 2.82
N SER A 296 -10.86 -2.15 2.76
CA SER A 296 -11.79 -2.70 3.74
C SER A 296 -11.66 -4.22 3.88
N VAL A 297 -11.46 -4.93 2.77
CA VAL A 297 -11.30 -6.40 2.77
C VAL A 297 -9.99 -6.79 3.44
N VAL A 298 -8.91 -6.06 3.18
CA VAL A 298 -7.58 -6.37 3.73
C VAL A 298 -7.51 -6.09 5.23
N VAL A 299 -8.10 -4.99 5.69
CA VAL A 299 -8.18 -4.67 7.13
C VAL A 299 -8.96 -5.75 7.87
N GLU A 300 -10.04 -6.23 7.28
CA GLU A 300 -10.87 -7.26 7.88
C GLU A 300 -10.17 -8.63 7.91
N LEU A 301 -9.52 -9.00 6.80
CA LEU A 301 -8.63 -10.14 6.72
C LEU A 301 -7.56 -10.09 7.82
N ALA A 302 -6.86 -8.96 7.94
CA ALA A 302 -5.83 -8.78 8.95
C ALA A 302 -6.40 -8.88 10.37
N GLY A 303 -7.58 -8.31 10.63
CA GLY A 303 -8.29 -8.41 11.91
C GLY A 303 -8.67 -9.85 12.28
N ASP A 304 -9.31 -10.58 11.37
CA ASP A 304 -9.72 -11.98 11.57
C ASP A 304 -8.50 -12.90 11.77
N LEU A 305 -7.40 -12.64 11.05
CA LEU A 305 -6.17 -13.41 11.15
C LEU A 305 -5.42 -13.15 12.46
N LEU A 306 -5.42 -11.91 12.97
CA LEU A 306 -4.86 -11.61 14.29
C LEU A 306 -5.71 -12.16 15.43
N ALA A 307 -7.04 -12.13 15.28
CA ALA A 307 -7.94 -12.78 16.23
C ALA A 307 -7.69 -14.30 16.28
N ALA A 308 -7.42 -14.92 15.12
CA ALA A 308 -7.00 -16.31 15.05
C ALA A 308 -5.62 -16.51 15.70
N ALA A 309 -4.63 -15.66 15.39
CA ALA A 309 -3.26 -15.72 15.92
C ALA A 309 -3.16 -15.60 17.46
N LYS A 310 -4.04 -14.81 18.09
CA LYS A 310 -4.17 -14.75 19.56
C LYS A 310 -4.54 -16.09 20.22
N GLY A 311 -5.10 -17.02 19.46
CA GLY A 311 -5.33 -18.39 19.89
C GLY A 311 -4.07 -19.26 19.90
N PHE A 312 -2.99 -18.82 19.26
CA PHE A 312 -1.80 -19.63 18.96
C PHE A 312 -0.56 -19.29 19.82
N ASP A 313 -0.37 -18.04 20.26
CA ASP A 313 0.76 -17.71 21.15
C ASP A 313 0.42 -16.56 22.14
N PRO A 314 0.39 -16.83 23.46
CA PRO A 314 0.14 -15.81 24.48
C PRO A 314 1.32 -14.84 24.74
N ASN A 315 2.51 -15.09 24.17
CA ASN A 315 3.71 -14.26 24.36
C ASN A 315 4.02 -13.34 23.18
N LEU A 316 3.30 -13.45 22.06
CA LEU A 316 3.44 -12.52 20.94
C LEU A 316 3.11 -11.10 21.44
N LYS A 317 4.01 -10.13 21.23
CA LYS A 317 3.79 -8.68 21.50
C LYS A 317 2.76 -8.07 20.52
N THR A 318 1.65 -8.77 20.28
CA THR A 318 0.54 -8.39 19.42
C THR A 318 -0.37 -7.33 20.02
N SER A 319 -0.14 -6.89 21.26
CA SER A 319 -1.02 -5.95 21.95
C SER A 319 -1.09 -4.58 21.30
N ASP A 320 0.01 -4.08 20.72
CA ASP A 320 0.03 -2.77 20.06
C ASP A 320 -0.51 -2.85 18.63
N LEU A 321 -0.15 -3.90 17.87
CA LEU A 321 -0.69 -4.16 16.54
C LEU A 321 -2.19 -4.44 16.55
N HIS A 322 -2.67 -5.24 17.51
CA HIS A 322 -4.10 -5.48 17.67
C HIS A 322 -4.82 -4.19 18.02
N ARG A 323 -4.25 -3.33 18.88
CA ARG A 323 -4.81 -2.01 19.18
C ARG A 323 -4.83 -1.13 17.93
N GLN A 324 -3.78 -1.15 17.11
CA GLN A 324 -3.72 -0.40 15.84
C GLN A 324 -4.76 -0.91 14.84
N LEU A 325 -4.95 -2.23 14.71
CA LEU A 325 -5.89 -2.82 13.76
C LEU A 325 -7.34 -2.81 14.25
N GLU A 326 -7.59 -2.93 15.55
CA GLU A 326 -8.88 -2.61 16.15
C GLU A 326 -9.22 -1.13 15.93
N HIS A 327 -8.25 -0.23 16.12
CA HIS A 327 -8.42 1.19 15.84
C HIS A 327 -8.73 1.45 14.35
N LEU A 328 -7.99 0.83 13.43
CA LEU A 328 -8.25 0.93 11.98
C LEU A 328 -9.61 0.31 11.61
N ALA A 329 -9.99 -0.82 12.21
CA ALA A 329 -11.28 -1.46 11.99
C ALA A 329 -12.46 -0.61 12.50
N THR A 330 -12.27 0.16 13.58
CA THR A 330 -13.27 1.14 14.04
C THR A 330 -13.43 2.35 13.11
N GLN A 331 -12.49 2.56 12.19
CA GLN A 331 -12.55 3.63 11.18
C GLN A 331 -13.24 3.22 9.88
N LEU A 332 -13.56 1.92 9.70
CA LEU A 332 -14.22 1.42 8.49
C LEU A 332 -15.74 1.70 8.48
N PRO A 333 -16.32 2.15 7.34
CA PRO A 333 -17.78 2.25 7.18
C PRO A 333 -18.45 0.87 7.27
N HIS A 334 -19.46 0.73 8.15
CA HIS A 334 -20.08 -0.56 8.50
C HIS A 334 -20.83 -1.29 7.37
N ASP A 335 -21.14 -0.64 6.24
CA ASP A 335 -22.21 -1.11 5.33
C ASP A 335 -21.80 -1.98 4.12
N ARG A 336 -20.50 -2.14 3.80
CA ARG A 336 -20.07 -2.90 2.59
C ARG A 336 -19.28 -4.19 2.84
N ALA A 337 -18.73 -4.38 4.02
CA ALA A 337 -17.83 -5.48 4.31
C ALA A 337 -18.54 -6.84 4.51
N THR A 338 -19.86 -6.84 4.76
CA THR A 338 -20.61 -7.99 5.26
C THR A 338 -20.73 -9.20 4.30
N ILE A 339 -20.76 -8.97 2.97
CA ILE A 339 -20.85 -10.07 1.98
C ILE A 339 -19.47 -10.73 1.78
N GLU A 340 -18.41 -9.93 1.78
CA GLU A 340 -17.03 -10.39 1.64
C GLU A 340 -16.58 -11.16 2.92
N ARG A 341 -17.05 -10.77 4.11
CA ARG A 341 -16.89 -11.52 5.39
C ARG A 341 -17.39 -12.96 5.34
N ALA A 342 -18.55 -13.21 4.72
CA ALA A 342 -19.18 -14.53 4.74
C ALA A 342 -18.38 -15.53 3.90
N GLN A 343 -17.97 -15.13 2.70
CA GLN A 343 -17.15 -15.94 1.80
C GLN A 343 -15.74 -16.19 2.37
N LEU A 344 -15.18 -15.18 3.05
CA LEU A 344 -13.88 -15.30 3.71
C LEU A 344 -13.93 -16.25 4.91
N ARG A 345 -14.96 -16.14 5.77
CA ARG A 345 -15.15 -17.06 6.88
C ARG A 345 -15.39 -18.47 6.39
N GLU A 346 -16.13 -18.65 5.30
CA GLU A 346 -16.33 -19.95 4.68
C GLU A 346 -14.99 -20.53 4.18
N LEU A 347 -14.10 -19.72 3.59
CA LEU A 347 -12.78 -20.17 3.16
C LEU A 347 -11.78 -20.41 4.29
N LEU A 348 -11.76 -19.59 5.34
CA LEU A 348 -10.98 -19.84 6.56
C LEU A 348 -11.52 -21.08 7.29
N THR A 349 -12.83 -21.31 7.22
CA THR A 349 -13.48 -22.53 7.72
C THR A 349 -13.16 -23.73 6.84
N LEU A 350 -13.08 -23.58 5.52
CA LEU A 350 -12.66 -24.63 4.58
C LEU A 350 -11.16 -24.94 4.70
N ALA A 351 -10.33 -23.95 4.98
CA ALA A 351 -8.92 -24.15 5.34
C ALA A 351 -8.78 -24.90 6.68
N ARG A 352 -9.68 -24.62 7.65
CA ARG A 352 -9.82 -25.39 8.89
C ARG A 352 -10.34 -26.83 8.64
N ILE A 353 -11.31 -27.02 7.74
CA ILE A 353 -11.92 -28.33 7.41
C ILE A 353 -11.00 -29.19 6.54
N GLY A 354 -10.19 -28.59 5.67
CA GLY A 354 -9.26 -29.25 4.76
C GLY A 354 -8.00 -29.82 5.41
N GLY A 355 -7.88 -29.77 6.74
CA GLY A 355 -6.78 -30.39 7.48
C GLY A 355 -5.48 -29.57 7.53
N VAL A 356 -5.49 -28.29 7.17
CA VAL A 356 -4.33 -27.38 7.36
C VAL A 356 -4.09 -27.06 8.84
N LEU A 357 -5.00 -27.46 9.74
CA LEU A 357 -4.93 -27.25 11.20
C LEU A 357 -5.39 -28.47 12.03
N GLN A 358 -5.08 -29.72 11.63
CA GLN A 358 -5.14 -30.87 12.55
C GLN A 358 -4.24 -32.04 12.12
N PRO A 359 -3.54 -32.71 13.06
CA PRO A 359 -3.09 -34.08 12.89
C PRO A 359 -3.97 -35.10 13.64
N LEU A 360 -4.24 -36.23 12.98
CA LEU A 360 -4.42 -37.59 13.53
C LEU A 360 -3.54 -37.80 14.79
N VAL A 361 -3.92 -38.44 15.92
CA VAL A 361 -4.73 -39.66 16.17
C VAL A 361 -5.20 -39.69 17.63
N LEU A 362 -6.46 -40.10 17.86
CA LEU A 362 -6.96 -40.64 19.13
C LEU A 362 -6.15 -41.87 19.56
N GLY A 363 -5.60 -41.85 20.78
CA GLY A 363 -4.89 -42.99 21.35
C GLY A 363 -5.63 -44.32 21.22
N GLY A 364 -4.93 -45.31 20.67
CA GLY A 364 -5.37 -46.70 20.58
C GLY A 364 -4.27 -47.58 19.99
N ALA A 365 -3.41 -48.16 20.84
CA ALA A 365 -2.83 -49.47 20.53
C ALA A 365 -3.91 -50.54 20.81
N PRO A 366 -3.90 -51.76 20.23
CA PRO A 366 -2.84 -52.41 19.44
C PRO A 366 -3.33 -53.14 18.17
N ALA A 367 -2.44 -53.41 17.22
CA ALA A 367 -2.39 -54.68 16.48
C ALA A 367 -1.04 -54.81 15.77
N ALA A 368 -0.29 -55.84 16.14
CA ALA A 368 0.89 -56.27 15.41
C ALA A 368 0.49 -56.64 13.98
N PHE A 369 1.11 -56.01 12.99
CA PHE A 369 1.07 -56.46 11.60
C PHE A 369 2.47 -56.94 11.22
N THR A 370 2.59 -58.26 11.10
CA THR A 370 3.75 -58.98 10.59
C THR A 370 3.95 -58.67 9.10
N LEU A 371 5.19 -58.39 8.72
CA LEU A 371 5.63 -58.26 7.33
C LEU A 371 5.56 -59.63 6.61
N PRO A 372 5.03 -59.71 5.38
CA PRO A 372 5.29 -60.84 4.51
C PRO A 372 6.69 -60.71 3.92
N THR A 373 7.55 -61.66 4.27
CA THR A 373 8.82 -61.93 3.60
C THR A 373 8.57 -62.39 2.18
N HIS A 374 8.99 -61.61 1.18
CA HIS A 374 9.18 -62.14 -0.17
C HIS A 374 10.55 -62.81 -0.27
N HIS A 375 10.49 -64.13 -0.40
CA HIS A 375 11.58 -64.99 -0.82
C HIS A 375 12.12 -64.54 -2.18
N ALA A 376 13.41 -64.26 -2.21
CA ALA A 376 14.24 -64.52 -3.38
C ALA A 376 14.50 -66.03 -3.45
N GLN A 377 14.26 -66.65 -4.60
CA GLN A 377 14.86 -67.94 -4.94
C GLN A 377 15.41 -67.89 -6.37
N ALA A 378 16.71 -68.19 -6.41
CA ALA A 378 17.53 -68.87 -7.41
C ALA A 378 17.36 -68.52 -8.90
#